data_AF-A0A1S1QB24-F1
#
_entry.id   AF-A0A1S1QB24-F1
#
_cell.length_a   1.000
_cell.length_b   1.000
_cell.length_c   1.000
_cell.angle_alpha   90.00
_cell.angle_beta   90.00
_cell.angle_gamma   90.00
#
_symmetry.space_group_name_H-M   'P 1'
#
loop_
_entity.id
_entity.type
_entity.pdbx_description
1 polymer ?
#
loop_
_entity_poly.entity_id
_entity_poly.type
_entity_poly.pdbx_seq_one_letter_code
_entity_poly.pdbx_strand_id
1 'polypeptide(L)'
;MLEIPRQWRHPREFRIARPATPEEWAAALLRAVARSEPVPAPDDQPVNPAPAGTLAQPAVAELATGLWRLRRRLSGPAPSPGARDGGGAADLRRARRQFESLWSTLAAAGVEIQEHDHTRYDSGLDLQVLEFQQTEGLTDETVLETLRPSVYLHGLRVQTGEVVVGVPVTRDEDG
;
A
#
# COMPACT_ATOMS: atom_id res chain seq x y z
N MET A 1 -3.40 -23.72 36.27
CA MET A 1 -4.54 -24.44 35.65
C MET A 1 -5.52 -23.38 35.17
N LEU A 2 -5.54 -23.07 33.87
CA LEU A 2 -6.39 -22.02 33.28
C LEU A 2 -6.89 -22.56 31.93
N GLU A 3 -8.07 -23.16 31.93
CA GLU A 3 -8.80 -23.49 30.70
C GLU A 3 -9.55 -22.24 30.23
N ILE A 4 -9.47 -21.91 28.95
CA ILE A 4 -10.03 -20.66 28.40
C ILE A 4 -11.54 -20.86 28.19
N PRO A 5 -12.43 -20.27 29.01
CA PRO A 5 -13.87 -20.55 29.00
C PRO A 5 -14.57 -20.17 27.68
N ARG A 6 -13.91 -19.34 26.85
CA ARG A 6 -14.40 -18.92 25.52
C ARG A 6 -14.47 -20.09 24.52
N GLN A 7 -13.67 -21.14 24.71
CA GLN A 7 -13.60 -22.28 23.77
C GLN A 7 -14.79 -23.24 23.89
N TRP A 8 -15.55 -23.20 24.99
CA TRP A 8 -16.69 -24.10 25.22
C TRP A 8 -17.92 -23.77 24.39
N ARG A 9 -17.95 -22.58 23.77
CA ARG A 9 -18.99 -22.17 22.81
C ARG A 9 -18.86 -22.86 21.44
N HIS A 10 -17.73 -23.52 21.19
CA HIS A 10 -17.49 -24.23 19.94
C HIS A 10 -17.63 -25.76 20.11
N PRO A 11 -18.08 -26.49 19.06
CA PRO A 11 -18.06 -27.96 19.02
C PRO A 11 -16.66 -28.51 19.32
N ARG A 12 -16.60 -29.75 19.81
CA ARG A 12 -15.34 -30.35 20.32
C ARG A 12 -14.27 -30.42 19.23
N GLU A 13 -14.66 -30.63 17.97
CA GLU A 13 -13.73 -30.65 16.83
C GLU A 13 -13.02 -29.31 16.57
N PHE A 14 -13.56 -28.18 17.01
CA PHE A 14 -12.96 -26.85 16.83
C PHE A 14 -12.24 -26.35 18.09
N ARG A 15 -12.15 -27.17 19.14
CA ARG A 15 -11.42 -26.80 20.35
C ARG A 15 -9.94 -27.05 20.12
N ILE A 16 -9.15 -26.00 20.25
CA ILE A 16 -7.70 -26.08 20.12
C ILE A 16 -7.18 -26.93 21.28
N ALA A 17 -6.66 -28.11 20.96
CA ALA A 17 -5.98 -28.95 21.93
C ALA A 17 -4.77 -28.18 22.48
N ARG A 18 -4.50 -28.32 23.78
CA ARG A 18 -3.31 -27.73 24.37
C ARG A 18 -2.08 -28.22 23.60
N PRO A 19 -1.21 -27.31 23.11
CA PRO A 19 -0.02 -27.74 22.39
C PRO A 19 0.84 -28.61 23.30
N ALA A 20 1.21 -29.79 22.82
CA ALA A 20 2.09 -30.73 23.51
C ALA A 20 3.56 -30.32 23.32
N THR A 21 3.89 -29.09 23.67
CA THR A 21 5.25 -28.57 23.50
C THR A 21 6.15 -29.17 24.58
N PRO A 22 7.32 -29.76 24.21
CA PRO A 22 8.32 -30.19 25.17
C PRO A 22 8.71 -29.05 26.12
N GLU A 23 8.85 -29.35 27.42
CA GLU A 23 9.06 -28.34 28.45
C GLU A 23 10.35 -27.53 28.25
N GLU A 24 11.39 -28.17 27.70
CA GLU A 24 12.64 -27.55 27.28
C GLU A 24 12.44 -26.42 26.25
N TRP A 25 11.54 -26.62 25.28
CA TRP A 25 11.26 -25.63 24.24
C TRP A 25 10.41 -24.50 24.78
N ALA A 26 9.43 -24.81 25.64
CA ALA A 26 8.65 -23.79 26.33
C ALA A 26 9.54 -22.89 27.20
N ALA A 27 10.49 -23.49 27.95
CA ALA A 27 11.45 -22.75 28.75
C ALA A 27 12.41 -21.91 27.87
N ALA A 28 12.87 -22.45 26.74
CA ALA A 28 13.71 -21.72 25.79
C ALA A 28 12.97 -20.51 25.19
N LEU A 29 11.71 -20.69 24.79
CA LEU A 29 10.87 -19.63 24.24
C LEU A 29 10.61 -18.54 25.28
N LEU A 30 10.25 -18.89 26.51
CA LEU A 30 10.04 -17.93 27.59
C LEU A 30 11.31 -17.12 27.90
N ARG A 31 12.48 -17.76 27.88
CA ARG A 31 13.77 -17.06 28.01
C ARG A 31 14.10 -16.17 26.80
N ALA A 32 13.64 -16.53 25.61
CA ALA A 32 13.80 -15.69 24.42
C ALA A 32 12.90 -14.43 24.52
N VAL A 33 11.63 -14.60 24.89
CA VAL A 33 10.68 -13.50 25.10
C VAL A 33 11.10 -12.58 26.25
N ALA A 34 11.60 -13.13 27.35
CA ALA A 34 12.11 -12.32 28.46
C ALA A 34 13.36 -11.49 28.11
N ARG A 35 14.09 -11.90 27.05
CA ARG A 35 15.26 -11.18 26.53
C ARG A 35 14.94 -10.27 25.35
N SER A 36 13.75 -10.41 24.74
CA SER A 36 13.33 -9.48 23.70
C SER A 36 12.86 -8.19 24.34
N GLU A 37 13.33 -7.05 23.83
CA GLU A 37 12.71 -5.78 24.15
C GLU A 37 11.24 -5.83 23.68
N PRO A 38 10.30 -5.32 24.50
CA PRO A 38 8.92 -5.24 24.07
C PRO A 38 8.85 -4.40 22.80
N VAL A 39 8.31 -4.99 21.72
CA VAL A 39 7.95 -4.22 20.53
C VAL A 39 6.91 -3.19 21.00
N PRO A 40 7.18 -1.89 20.88
CA PRO A 40 6.21 -0.89 21.29
C PRO A 40 4.92 -1.11 20.52
N ALA A 41 3.79 -1.06 21.23
CA ALA A 41 2.49 -1.05 20.59
C ALA A 41 2.48 0.12 19.56
N PRO A 42 1.82 -0.04 18.40
CA PRO A 42 1.81 1.00 17.36
C PRO A 42 1.36 2.38 17.87
N ASP A 43 0.58 2.42 18.95
CA ASP A 43 0.08 3.65 19.58
C ASP A 43 1.02 4.26 20.64
N ASP A 44 2.04 3.54 21.11
CA ASP A 44 2.95 3.96 22.19
C ASP A 44 4.30 4.51 21.67
N GLN A 45 4.47 4.66 20.34
CA GLN A 45 5.60 5.44 19.85
C GLN A 45 5.40 6.90 20.25
N PRO A 46 6.23 7.49 21.13
CA PRO A 46 6.22 8.93 21.31
C PRO A 46 6.48 9.52 19.93
N VAL A 47 5.53 10.31 19.44
CA VAL A 47 5.68 11.11 18.23
C VAL A 47 6.82 12.07 18.51
N ASN A 48 8.05 11.63 18.27
CA ASN A 48 9.22 12.47 18.44
C ASN A 48 9.05 13.59 17.42
N PRO A 49 8.83 14.85 17.84
CA PRO A 49 8.66 15.92 16.88
C PRO A 49 9.90 15.91 16.00
N ALA A 50 9.68 15.66 14.71
CA ALA A 50 10.76 15.54 13.76
C ALA A 50 11.69 16.75 13.91
N PRO A 51 13.03 16.57 13.84
CA PRO A 51 13.96 17.67 14.03
C PRO A 51 13.53 18.84 13.13
N ALA A 52 13.47 20.04 13.71
CA ALA A 52 12.98 21.24 13.04
C ALA A 52 13.62 21.37 11.65
N GLY A 53 12.80 21.26 10.61
CA GLY A 53 13.24 21.21 9.20
C GLY A 53 12.86 19.93 8.44
N THR A 54 12.32 18.91 9.10
CA THR A 54 11.84 17.69 8.43
C THR A 54 10.34 17.82 8.10
N LEU A 55 9.97 17.53 6.85
CA LEU A 55 8.55 17.48 6.45
C LEU A 55 7.84 16.36 7.22
N ALA A 56 6.64 16.65 7.72
CA ALA A 56 5.80 15.63 8.32
C ALA A 56 5.41 14.56 7.29
N GLN A 57 5.30 13.29 7.72
CA GLN A 57 4.96 12.16 6.83
C GLN A 57 3.69 12.41 5.98
N PRO A 58 2.59 12.99 6.51
CA PRO A 58 1.42 13.31 5.69
C PRO A 58 1.71 14.32 4.58
N ALA A 59 2.56 15.33 4.85
CA ALA A 59 2.95 16.31 3.84
C ALA A 59 3.78 15.68 2.72
N VAL A 60 4.67 14.73 3.07
CA VAL A 60 5.43 13.95 2.08
C VAL A 60 4.49 13.11 1.21
N ALA A 61 3.50 12.45 1.82
CA ALA A 61 2.50 11.66 1.10
C ALA A 61 1.65 12.50 0.14
N GLU A 62 1.24 13.71 0.55
CA GLU A 62 0.50 14.64 -0.30
C GLU A 62 1.33 15.13 -1.49
N LEU A 63 2.59 15.52 -1.25
CA LEU A 63 3.51 15.94 -2.32
C LEU A 63 3.76 14.81 -3.31
N ALA A 64 4.02 13.60 -2.82
CA ALA A 64 4.20 12.41 -3.63
C ALA A 64 2.96 12.11 -4.50
N THR A 65 1.77 12.16 -3.89
CA THR A 65 0.49 11.94 -4.58
C THR A 65 0.25 13.00 -5.65
N GLY A 66 0.50 14.28 -5.34
CA GLY A 66 0.36 15.38 -6.29
C GLY A 66 1.29 15.22 -7.50
N LEU A 67 2.54 14.82 -7.25
CA LEU A 67 3.52 14.58 -8.30
C LEU A 67 3.13 13.37 -9.16
N TRP A 68 2.64 12.28 -8.56
CA TRP A 68 2.14 11.12 -9.29
C TRP A 68 0.95 11.47 -10.21
N ARG A 69 -0.03 12.25 -9.72
CA ARG A 69 -1.15 12.73 -10.55
C ARG A 69 -0.67 13.58 -11.72
N LEU A 70 0.31 14.47 -11.48
CA LEU A 70 0.91 15.27 -12.54
C LEU A 70 1.63 14.39 -13.57
N ARG A 71 2.32 13.33 -13.13
CA ARG A 71 2.94 12.34 -14.02
C ARG A 71 1.93 11.71 -14.96
N ARG A 72 0.83 11.15 -14.43
CA ARG A 72 -0.23 10.52 -15.24
C ARG A 72 -0.81 11.49 -16.26
N ARG A 73 -1.02 12.76 -15.88
CA ARG A 73 -1.47 13.81 -16.79
C ARG A 73 -0.47 14.13 -17.91
N LEU A 74 0.82 14.15 -17.60
CA LEU A 74 1.89 14.43 -18.58
C LEU A 74 2.20 13.22 -19.48
N SER A 75 1.86 12.02 -19.06
CA SER A 75 2.00 10.77 -19.84
C SER A 75 0.88 10.55 -20.87
N GLY A 76 -0.15 11.42 -20.90
CA GLY A 76 -1.21 11.37 -21.92
C GLY A 76 -0.69 11.55 -23.35
N PRO A 77 -1.49 11.21 -24.38
CA PRO A 77 -1.07 11.28 -25.77
C PRO A 77 -0.62 12.70 -26.12
N ALA A 78 0.58 12.80 -26.71
CA ALA A 78 1.10 14.08 -27.19
C ALA A 78 0.11 14.69 -28.20
N PRO A 79 -0.09 16.02 -28.21
CA PRO A 79 -0.96 16.67 -29.17
C PRO A 79 -0.50 16.31 -30.59
N SER A 80 -1.47 16.03 -31.47
CA SER A 80 -1.22 15.61 -32.85
C SER A 80 -0.24 16.55 -33.56
N PRO A 81 0.72 16.01 -34.33
CA PRO A 81 1.67 16.82 -35.09
C PRO A 81 0.92 17.61 -36.15
N GLY A 82 0.62 18.88 -35.87
CA GLY A 82 -0.22 19.72 -36.73
C GLY A 82 -0.91 20.89 -36.01
N ALA A 83 -1.02 20.85 -34.68
CA ALA A 83 -1.36 22.05 -33.92
C ALA A 83 -0.18 23.03 -34.00
N ARG A 84 -0.39 24.22 -34.57
CA ARG A 84 0.63 25.23 -34.87
C ARG A 84 1.52 25.50 -33.64
N ASP A 85 2.76 25.02 -33.69
CA ASP A 85 3.77 25.19 -32.66
C ASP A 85 4.30 26.62 -32.63
N GLY A 86 3.74 27.44 -31.74
CA GLY A 86 4.36 28.66 -31.25
C GLY A 86 4.51 28.58 -29.73
N GLY A 87 5.71 28.23 -29.24
CA GLY A 87 6.05 28.22 -27.80
C GLY A 87 5.61 26.97 -27.01
N GLY A 88 4.40 26.46 -27.24
CA GLY A 88 3.78 25.42 -26.40
C GLY A 88 4.56 24.10 -26.27
N ALA A 89 5.10 23.54 -27.35
CA ALA A 89 5.85 22.28 -27.29
C ALA A 89 7.21 22.42 -26.58
N ALA A 90 7.86 23.58 -26.68
CA ALA A 90 9.13 23.83 -25.98
C ALA A 90 8.90 23.99 -24.46
N ASP A 91 7.83 24.69 -24.08
CA ASP A 91 7.43 24.87 -22.69
C ASP A 91 7.00 23.54 -22.06
N LEU A 92 6.26 22.70 -22.78
CA LEU A 92 5.89 21.36 -22.31
C LEU A 92 7.13 20.47 -22.08
N ARG A 93 8.11 20.50 -23.00
CA ARG A 93 9.39 19.78 -22.80
C ARG A 93 10.15 20.29 -21.58
N ARG A 94 10.13 21.60 -21.33
CA ARG A 94 10.77 22.21 -20.15
C ARG A 94 10.08 21.78 -18.86
N ALA A 95 8.74 21.84 -18.83
CA ALA A 95 7.93 21.40 -17.70
C ALA A 95 8.17 19.92 -17.40
N ARG A 96 8.22 19.06 -18.43
CA ARG A 96 8.54 17.63 -18.26
C ARG A 96 9.92 17.40 -17.66
N ARG A 97 10.96 18.11 -18.11
CA ARG A 97 12.30 18.00 -17.50
C ARG A 97 12.33 18.43 -16.05
N GLN A 98 11.67 19.54 -15.72
CA GLN A 98 11.58 20.01 -14.34
C GLN A 98 10.83 19.00 -13.46
N PHE A 99 9.75 18.41 -14.00
CA PHE A 99 9.02 17.33 -13.35
C PHE A 99 9.90 16.12 -13.05
N GLU A 100 10.64 15.60 -14.03
CA GLU A 100 11.55 14.46 -13.82
C GLU A 100 12.64 14.78 -12.78
N SER A 101 13.14 16.03 -12.77
CA SER A 101 14.08 16.48 -11.75
C SER A 101 13.47 16.45 -10.34
N LEU A 102 12.23 16.91 -10.19
CA LEU A 102 11.51 16.85 -8.90
C LEU A 102 11.25 15.40 -8.48
N TRP A 103 10.86 14.54 -9.42
CA TRP A 103 10.66 13.12 -9.16
C TRP A 103 11.93 12.45 -8.66
N SER A 104 13.06 12.69 -9.35
CA SER A 104 14.36 12.16 -8.94
C SER A 104 14.82 12.69 -7.58
N THR A 105 14.47 13.94 -7.24
CA THR A 105 14.79 14.54 -5.94
C THR A 105 14.01 13.85 -4.82
N LEU A 106 12.71 13.57 -5.02
CA LEU A 106 11.92 12.81 -4.05
C LEU A 106 12.44 11.39 -3.87
N ALA A 107 12.78 10.71 -4.97
CA ALA A 107 13.37 9.37 -4.90
C ALA A 107 14.71 9.37 -4.15
N ALA A 108 15.58 10.36 -4.41
CA ALA A 108 16.84 10.53 -3.69
C ALA A 108 16.63 10.85 -2.20
N ALA A 109 15.52 11.50 -1.84
CA ALA A 109 15.08 11.71 -0.46
C ALA A 109 14.46 10.45 0.18
N GLY A 110 14.45 9.30 -0.51
CA GLY A 110 13.93 8.03 -0.01
C GLY A 110 12.42 7.88 -0.12
N VAL A 111 11.75 8.71 -0.93
CA VAL A 111 10.31 8.57 -1.20
C VAL A 111 10.10 7.61 -2.36
N GLU A 112 9.33 6.55 -2.11
CA GLU A 112 8.92 5.57 -3.12
C GLU A 112 7.40 5.67 -3.33
N ILE A 113 6.99 5.72 -4.59
CA ILE A 113 5.59 5.82 -4.99
C ILE A 113 5.26 4.56 -5.79
N GLN A 114 4.29 3.80 -5.30
CA GLN A 114 3.87 2.55 -5.90
C GLN A 114 2.43 2.66 -6.42
N GLU A 115 2.30 2.47 -7.73
CA GLU A 115 1.03 2.31 -8.44
C GLU A 115 0.74 0.82 -8.61
N HIS A 116 -0.53 0.44 -8.56
CA HIS A 116 -0.96 -0.96 -8.53
C HIS A 116 -1.81 -1.34 -9.75
N ASP A 117 -1.93 -0.46 -10.75
CA ASP A 117 -2.70 -0.69 -11.97
C ASP A 117 -2.31 -2.03 -12.62
N HIS A 118 -3.32 -2.82 -13.01
CA HIS A 118 -3.18 -4.12 -13.64
C HIS A 118 -2.43 -5.19 -12.81
N THR A 119 -2.24 -4.95 -11.51
CA THR A 119 -1.67 -5.94 -10.60
C THR A 119 -2.75 -6.89 -10.12
N ARG A 120 -2.44 -8.18 -10.02
CA ARG A 120 -3.34 -9.16 -9.38
C ARG A 120 -3.63 -8.72 -7.95
N TYR A 121 -4.91 -8.63 -7.59
CA TYR A 121 -5.32 -8.32 -6.24
C TYR A 121 -5.33 -9.60 -5.39
N ASP A 122 -4.86 -9.49 -4.14
CA ASP A 122 -4.97 -10.52 -3.11
C ASP A 122 -5.32 -9.82 -1.80
N SER A 123 -6.21 -10.42 -1.01
CA SER A 123 -6.65 -9.87 0.29
C SER A 123 -5.52 -9.67 1.32
N GLY A 124 -4.35 -10.26 1.10
CA GLY A 124 -3.12 -10.05 1.89
C GLY A 124 -2.31 -8.82 1.49
N LEU A 125 -2.66 -8.13 0.39
CA LEU A 125 -2.05 -6.85 0.03
C LEU A 125 -2.58 -5.76 0.96
N ASP A 126 -1.69 -4.89 1.45
CA ASP A 126 -2.08 -3.71 2.22
C ASP A 126 -2.58 -2.59 1.29
N LEU A 127 -3.76 -2.81 0.72
CA LEU A 127 -4.46 -1.89 -0.16
C LEU A 127 -5.85 -1.63 0.39
N GLN A 128 -6.27 -0.37 0.31
CA GLN A 128 -7.64 0.00 0.59
C GLN A 128 -8.46 -0.12 -0.70
N VAL A 129 -9.27 -1.17 -0.79
CA VAL A 129 -10.21 -1.32 -1.91
C VAL A 129 -11.41 -0.41 -1.67
N LEU A 130 -11.61 0.55 -2.57
CA LEU A 130 -12.79 1.43 -2.52
C LEU A 130 -14.00 0.80 -3.18
N GLU A 131 -13.79 -0.01 -4.23
CA GLU A 131 -14.86 -0.61 -5.00
C GLU A 131 -14.39 -1.91 -5.68
N PHE A 132 -15.29 -2.90 -5.73
CA PHE A 132 -15.17 -4.07 -6.57
C PHE A 132 -16.10 -3.93 -7.78
N GLN A 133 -15.56 -4.04 -9.00
CA GLN A 133 -16.28 -3.86 -10.26
C GLN A 133 -16.29 -5.14 -11.09
N GLN A 134 -17.46 -5.63 -11.48
CA GLN A 134 -17.56 -6.75 -12.41
C GLN A 134 -17.00 -6.35 -13.77
N THR A 135 -15.98 -7.07 -14.23
CA THR A 135 -15.25 -6.73 -15.46
C THR A 135 -15.13 -7.94 -16.38
N GLU A 136 -15.67 -7.81 -17.59
CA GLU A 136 -15.57 -8.85 -18.62
C GLU A 136 -14.11 -9.06 -19.04
N GLY A 137 -13.73 -10.31 -19.28
CA GLY A 137 -12.39 -10.66 -19.75
C GLY A 137 -11.33 -10.80 -18.64
N LEU A 138 -11.67 -10.56 -17.37
CA LEU A 138 -10.80 -10.92 -16.25
C LEU A 138 -10.95 -12.39 -15.89
N THR A 139 -9.83 -13.04 -15.57
CA THR A 139 -9.79 -14.43 -15.06
C THR A 139 -9.65 -14.46 -13.53
N ASP A 140 -9.05 -13.42 -12.95
CA ASP A 140 -8.79 -13.27 -11.52
C ASP A 140 -9.06 -11.83 -11.07
N GLU A 141 -9.22 -11.64 -9.77
CA GLU A 141 -9.31 -10.30 -9.16
C GLU A 141 -8.05 -9.49 -9.50
N THR A 142 -8.24 -8.34 -10.13
CA THR A 142 -7.14 -7.51 -10.65
C THR A 142 -7.42 -6.05 -10.36
N VAL A 143 -6.44 -5.30 -9.87
CA VAL A 143 -6.57 -3.85 -9.71
C VAL A 143 -6.80 -3.20 -11.08
N LEU A 144 -7.96 -2.59 -11.28
CA LEU A 144 -8.29 -1.86 -12.51
C LEU A 144 -7.62 -0.50 -12.53
N GLU A 145 -7.74 0.21 -11.42
CA GLU A 145 -7.23 1.57 -11.31
C GLU A 145 -6.79 1.86 -9.87
N THR A 146 -5.62 2.48 -9.78
CA THR A 146 -5.11 3.14 -8.58
C THR A 146 -5.66 4.56 -8.56
N LEU A 147 -6.48 4.86 -7.55
CA LEU A 147 -6.99 6.22 -7.31
C LEU A 147 -6.01 7.04 -6.48
N ARG A 148 -5.27 6.35 -5.62
CA ARG A 148 -4.24 6.92 -4.77
C ARG A 148 -3.07 5.94 -4.60
N PRO A 149 -1.82 6.34 -4.86
CA PRO A 149 -0.70 5.41 -4.81
C PRO A 149 -0.34 5.09 -3.36
N SER A 150 0.30 3.94 -3.15
CA SER A 150 1.01 3.70 -1.89
C SER A 150 2.28 4.55 -1.87
N VAL A 151 2.56 5.17 -0.74
CA VAL A 151 3.77 5.99 -0.56
C VAL A 151 4.58 5.44 0.59
N TYR A 152 5.87 5.25 0.35
CA TYR A 152 6.85 4.83 1.35
C TYR A 152 7.91 5.91 1.51
N LEU A 153 8.33 6.16 2.74
CA LEU A 153 9.46 7.03 3.09
C LEU A 153 10.51 6.19 3.80
N HIS A 154 11.67 6.03 3.21
CA HIS A 154 12.74 5.16 3.71
C HIS A 154 12.24 3.73 4.04
N GLY A 155 11.40 3.18 3.16
CA GLY A 155 10.78 1.86 3.32
C GLY A 155 9.61 1.78 4.31
N LEU A 156 9.33 2.84 5.07
CA LEU A 156 8.14 2.92 5.94
C LEU A 156 6.95 3.40 5.13
N ARG A 157 5.85 2.64 5.15
CA ARG A 157 4.62 3.07 4.47
C ARG A 157 4.00 4.23 5.22
N VAL A 158 3.87 5.37 4.53
CA VAL A 158 3.26 6.61 5.05
C VAL A 158 1.88 6.89 4.44
N GLN A 159 1.54 6.20 3.34
CA GLN A 159 0.21 6.22 2.75
C GLN A 159 -0.14 4.85 2.18
N THR A 160 -1.30 4.31 2.59
CA THR A 160 -1.89 3.10 1.98
C THR A 160 -2.47 3.44 0.60
N GLY A 161 -2.31 2.51 -0.35
CA GLY A 161 -2.84 2.70 -1.71
C GLY A 161 -4.35 2.52 -1.73
N GLU A 162 -5.06 3.38 -2.45
CA GLU A 162 -6.51 3.27 -2.66
C GLU A 162 -6.77 2.81 -4.10
N VAL A 163 -7.52 1.72 -4.26
CA VAL A 163 -7.69 1.03 -5.54
C VAL A 163 -9.12 0.63 -5.83
N VAL A 164 -9.43 0.48 -7.11
CA VAL A 164 -10.62 -0.21 -7.63
C VAL A 164 -10.18 -1.57 -8.14
N VAL A 165 -10.85 -2.62 -7.69
CA VAL A 165 -10.55 -4.01 -8.06
C VAL A 165 -11.62 -4.52 -9.02
N GLY A 166 -11.17 -5.08 -10.14
CA GLY A 166 -11.99 -5.77 -11.09
C GLY A 166 -12.16 -7.22 -10.67
N VAL A 167 -13.40 -7.69 -10.60
CA VAL A 167 -13.73 -9.09 -10.37
C VAL A 167 -14.25 -9.69 -11.68
N PRO A 168 -13.90 -10.95 -12.01
CA PRO A 168 -14.46 -11.64 -13.17
C PRO A 168 -15.99 -11.64 -13.11
N VAL A 169 -16.64 -11.44 -14.27
CA VAL A 169 -18.07 -11.70 -14.37
C VAL A 169 -18.28 -13.20 -14.20
N THR A 170 -18.74 -13.64 -13.04
CA THR A 170 -19.32 -14.98 -12.92
C THR A 170 -20.57 -14.95 -13.77
N ARG A 171 -20.59 -15.73 -14.86
CA ARG A 171 -21.85 -16.04 -15.52
C ARG A 171 -22.63 -16.83 -14.47
N ASP A 172 -23.55 -16.17 -13.78
CA ASP A 172 -24.46 -16.83 -12.87
C ASP A 172 -25.18 -17.91 -13.68
N GLU A 173 -24.80 -19.17 -13.40
CA GLU A 173 -25.56 -20.34 -13.81
C GLU A 173 -26.78 -20.45 -12.87
N ASP A 174 -27.72 -19.51 -13.03
CA ASP A 174 -29.11 -19.63 -12.57
C ASP A 174 -29.95 -19.71 -13.86
N GLY A 175 -30.69 -20.76 -14.20
CA GLY A 175 -31.42 -21.76 -13.41
C GLY A 175 -32.78 -21.92 -14.06
#